data_AF-A0A937RQK0-F1
#
_entry.id   AF-A0A937RQK0-F1
#
_cell.length_a   1.000
_cell.length_b   1.000
_cell.length_c   1.000
_cell.angle_alpha   90.00
_cell.angle_beta   90.00
_cell.angle_gamma   90.00
#
_symmetry.space_group_name_H-M   'P 1'
#
loop_
_entity.id
_entity.type
_entity.pdbx_description
1 polymer ?
#
loop_
_entity_poly.entity_id
_entity_poly.type
_entity_poly.pdbx_seq_one_letter_code
_entity_poly.pdbx_strand_id
1 'polypeptide(L)'
;MTLAHEATVTTWREPAGPALRATLVVLPGRGESPQVYDRFGRRLATDAYRVHAVTAPSEDPDRARDELLAVLAAADAAVPRVVVGSDAGAAFAAHLGAAG
;
A
#
# COMPACT_ATOMS: atom_id res chain seq x y z
N MET A 1 -3.88 -15.51 24.59
CA MET A 1 -4.44 -15.77 23.24
C MET A 1 -3.94 -14.66 22.33
N THR A 2 -2.91 -14.92 21.54
CA THR A 2 -2.46 -13.97 20.50
C THR A 2 -3.28 -14.27 19.26
N LEU A 3 -4.21 -13.39 18.90
CA LEU A 3 -4.88 -13.49 17.61
C LEU A 3 -3.81 -13.20 16.55
N ALA A 4 -3.46 -14.20 15.75
CA ALA A 4 -2.67 -13.97 14.55
C ALA A 4 -3.50 -13.04 13.66
N HIS A 5 -3.06 -11.80 13.49
CA HIS A 5 -3.73 -10.87 12.59
C HIS A 5 -3.32 -11.26 11.17
N GLU A 6 -4.20 -11.94 10.45
CA GLU A 6 -4.07 -12.11 9.00
C GLU A 6 -4.42 -10.78 8.33
N ALA A 7 -3.50 -9.79 8.40
CA ALA A 7 -3.60 -8.60 7.56
C ALA A 7 -3.45 -9.00 6.09
N THR A 8 -4.59 -9.19 5.44
CA THR A 8 -4.67 -9.29 4.00
C THR A 8 -4.53 -7.89 3.43
N VAL A 9 -3.60 -7.70 2.48
CA VAL A 9 -3.43 -6.42 1.78
C VAL A 9 -4.78 -5.92 1.27
N THR A 10 -5.21 -4.76 1.77
CA THR A 10 -6.50 -4.18 1.35
C THR A 10 -6.31 -3.57 -0.04
N THR A 11 -7.15 -3.96 -0.99
CA THR A 11 -7.01 -3.54 -2.38
C THR A 11 -8.28 -2.86 -2.88
N TRP A 12 -8.12 -1.66 -3.44
CA TRP A 12 -9.14 -0.94 -4.19
C TRP A 12 -8.76 -0.93 -5.66
N ARG A 13 -9.61 -1.54 -6.49
CA ARG A 13 -9.36 -1.70 -7.93
C ARG A 13 -10.02 -0.58 -8.72
N GLU A 14 -9.30 -0.15 -9.74
CA GLU A 14 -9.79 0.71 -10.79
C GLU A 14 -11.00 0.12 -11.52
N PRO A 15 -11.90 0.96 -12.10
CA PRO A 15 -12.98 0.46 -12.94
C PRO A 15 -12.44 -0.14 -14.24
N ALA A 16 -13.20 -1.07 -14.82
CA ALA A 16 -12.91 -1.55 -16.16
C ALA A 16 -13.10 -0.44 -17.21
N GLY A 17 -12.25 -0.41 -18.24
CA GLY A 17 -12.36 0.49 -19.39
C GLY A 17 -11.17 1.46 -19.52
N PRO A 18 -10.97 2.41 -18.59
CA PRO A 18 -9.81 3.29 -18.60
C PRO A 18 -8.50 2.52 -18.46
N ALA A 19 -7.44 3.01 -19.10
CA ALA A 19 -6.10 2.48 -18.88
C ALA A 19 -5.63 2.76 -17.44
N LEU A 20 -5.00 1.78 -16.81
CA LEU A 20 -4.40 1.92 -15.49
C LEU A 20 -3.37 3.07 -15.51
N ARG A 21 -3.49 4.01 -14.58
CA ARG A 21 -2.58 5.17 -14.49
C ARG A 21 -1.35 4.89 -13.65
N ALA A 22 -1.51 4.17 -12.55
CA ALA A 22 -0.42 3.71 -11.69
C ALA A 22 -0.93 2.72 -10.64
N THR A 23 0.00 1.95 -10.07
CA THR A 23 -0.22 1.19 -8.83
C THR A 23 0.32 1.99 -7.64
N LEU A 24 -0.51 2.20 -6.62
CA LEU A 24 -0.15 2.89 -5.37
C LEU A 24 -0.14 1.88 -4.22
N VAL A 25 0.89 1.93 -3.38
CA VAL A 25 0.98 1.15 -2.15
C VAL A 25 1.10 2.09 -0.96
N VAL A 26 0.10 2.06 -0.08
CA VAL A 26 0.04 2.87 1.14
C VAL A 26 0.72 2.11 2.27
N LEU A 27 1.70 2.76 2.90
CA LEU A 27 2.32 2.38 4.16
C LEU A 27 1.65 3.20 5.29
N PRO A 28 0.80 2.57 6.13
CA PRO A 28 0.12 3.28 7.21
C PRO A 28 1.10 3.89 8.23
N GLY A 29 0.64 4.94 8.90
CA GLY A 29 1.32 5.59 10.02
C GLY A 29 1.17 4.81 11.33
N ARG A 30 1.71 5.38 12.41
CA ARG A 30 1.69 4.73 13.72
C ARG A 30 0.26 4.57 14.26
N GLY A 31 -0.12 3.34 14.57
CA GLY A 31 -1.44 3.00 15.13
C GLY A 31 -2.58 3.12 14.13
N GLU A 32 -2.27 3.34 12.85
CA GLU A 32 -3.26 3.29 11.77
C GLU A 32 -3.36 1.87 11.22
N SER A 33 -4.56 1.51 10.79
CA SER A 33 -4.81 0.26 10.07
C SER A 33 -5.24 0.54 8.63
N PRO A 34 -5.10 -0.40 7.68
CA PRO A 34 -5.46 -0.20 6.27
C PRO A 34 -6.88 0.37 6.04
N GLN A 35 -7.82 0.08 6.95
CA GLN A 35 -9.22 0.47 6.85
C GLN A 35 -9.41 2.00 6.89
N VAL A 36 -8.52 2.77 7.53
CA VAL A 36 -8.65 4.24 7.56
C VAL A 36 -8.44 4.88 6.19
N TYR A 37 -7.85 4.14 5.25
CA TYR A 37 -7.59 4.58 3.88
C TYR A 37 -8.73 4.27 2.90
N ASP A 38 -9.88 3.74 3.32
CA ASP A 38 -10.96 3.36 2.40
C ASP A 38 -11.43 4.53 1.51
N ARG A 39 -11.58 5.73 2.09
CA ARG A 39 -11.92 6.93 1.31
C ARG A 39 -10.82 7.31 0.32
N PHE A 40 -9.57 7.20 0.71
CA PHE A 40 -8.42 7.50 -0.16
C PHE A 40 -8.35 6.51 -1.32
N GLY A 41 -8.38 5.21 -1.01
CA GLY A 41 -8.34 4.13 -1.98
C GLY A 41 -9.47 4.20 -2.99
N ARG A 42 -10.73 4.35 -2.54
CA ARG A 42 -11.88 4.44 -3.44
C ARG A 42 -11.83 5.64 -4.38
N ARG A 43 -11.40 6.80 -3.87
CA ARG A 43 -11.33 8.03 -4.68
C ARG A 43 -10.30 7.91 -5.80
N LEU A 44 -9.09 7.46 -5.49
CA LEU A 44 -8.07 7.26 -6.53
C LEU A 44 -8.41 6.08 -7.45
N ALA A 45 -9.02 5.03 -6.93
CA ALA A 45 -9.49 3.91 -7.75
C ALA A 45 -10.45 4.37 -8.85
N THR A 46 -11.38 5.26 -8.52
CA THR A 46 -12.30 5.85 -9.50
C THR A 46 -11.58 6.57 -10.64
N ASP A 47 -10.41 7.16 -10.35
CA ASP A 47 -9.58 7.90 -11.29
C ASP A 47 -8.56 7.02 -12.04
N ALA A 48 -8.79 5.70 -12.09
CA ALA A 48 -7.96 4.69 -12.76
C ALA A 48 -6.59 4.42 -12.12
N TYR A 49 -6.47 4.56 -10.80
CA TYR A 49 -5.34 4.05 -10.03
C TYR A 49 -5.68 2.70 -9.38
N ARG A 50 -4.73 1.79 -9.26
CA ARG A 50 -4.89 0.62 -8.40
C ARG A 50 -4.25 0.90 -7.05
N VAL A 51 -4.99 0.81 -5.96
CA VAL A 51 -4.49 1.17 -4.63
C VAL A 51 -4.45 -0.04 -3.72
N HIS A 52 -3.34 -0.20 -3.01
CA HIS A 52 -3.13 -1.20 -1.99
C HIS A 52 -2.78 -0.52 -0.66
N ALA A 53 -3.27 -1.04 0.46
CA ALA A 53 -2.78 -0.67 1.78
C ALA A 53 -2.28 -1.94 2.49
N VAL A 54 -1.03 -1.89 2.94
CA VAL A 54 -0.35 -3.00 3.61
C VAL A 54 -0.41 -2.84 5.12
N THR A 55 0.09 -3.85 5.84
CA THR A 55 0.28 -3.79 7.30
C THR A 55 1.07 -2.54 7.70
N ALA A 56 0.70 -1.92 8.82
CA ALA A 56 1.43 -0.77 9.32
C ALA A 56 2.88 -1.17 9.71
N PRO A 57 3.93 -0.48 9.22
CA PRO A 57 5.31 -0.80 9.61
C PRO A 57 5.57 -0.69 11.11
N SER A 58 4.76 0.10 11.83
CA SER A 58 4.83 0.20 13.29
C SER A 58 4.29 -1.03 14.02
N GLU A 59 3.44 -1.82 13.36
CA GLU A 59 2.91 -3.08 13.90
C GLU A 59 3.83 -4.24 13.57
N ASP A 60 4.23 -4.35 12.30
CA ASP A 60 5.13 -5.40 11.80
C ASP A 60 5.92 -4.90 10.58
N PRO A 61 7.18 -4.46 10.76
CA PRO A 61 7.97 -3.86 9.69
C PRO A 61 8.40 -4.88 8.62
N ASP A 62 8.68 -6.13 9.01
CA ASP A 62 9.10 -7.18 8.08
C ASP A 62 7.92 -7.57 7.18
N ARG A 63 6.74 -7.77 7.77
CA ARG A 63 5.52 -8.02 7.00
C ARG A 63 5.15 -6.87 6.09
N ALA A 64 5.22 -5.62 6.58
CA ALA A 64 4.94 -4.45 5.75
C ALA A 64 5.87 -4.38 4.54
N ARG A 65 7.15 -4.72 4.72
CA ARG A 65 8.14 -4.81 3.64
C ARG A 65 7.79 -5.92 2.65
N ASP A 66 7.50 -7.12 3.13
CA ASP A 66 7.19 -8.27 2.28
C ASP A 66 5.92 -8.03 1.45
N GLU A 67 4.86 -7.50 2.07
CA GLU A 67 3.62 -7.13 1.38
C GLU A 67 3.84 -6.03 0.34
N LEU A 68 4.63 -5.00 0.67
CA LEU A 68 5.01 -3.94 -0.27
C LEU A 68 5.74 -4.54 -1.49
N LEU A 69 6.77 -5.36 -1.26
CA LEU A 69 7.56 -5.95 -2.34
C LEU A 69 6.72 -6.90 -3.20
N ALA A 70 5.84 -7.70 -2.59
CA ALA A 70 4.93 -8.58 -3.32
C ALA A 70 3.98 -7.79 -4.23
N VAL A 71 3.40 -6.69 -3.75
CA VAL A 71 2.55 -5.82 -4.58
C VAL A 71 3.35 -5.17 -5.71
N LEU A 72 4.54 -4.64 -5.43
CA LEU A 72 5.39 -4.00 -6.43
C LEU A 72 5.90 -4.96 -7.51
N ALA A 73 6.12 -6.23 -7.15
CA ALA A 73 6.52 -7.29 -8.08
C ALA A 73 5.37 -7.74 -8.99
N ALA A 74 4.13 -7.76 -8.47
CA ALA A 74 2.94 -8.11 -9.24
C ALA A 74 2.34 -6.95 -10.05
N ALA A 75 2.77 -5.71 -9.78
CA ALA A 75 2.29 -4.53 -10.46
C ALA A 75 2.75 -4.48 -11.93
N ASP A 76 1.89 -3.94 -12.80
CA ASP A 76 2.23 -3.71 -14.20
C ASP A 76 3.44 -2.77 -14.32
N ALA A 77 4.51 -3.27 -14.94
CA ALA A 77 5.76 -2.54 -15.11
C ALA A 77 5.69 -1.44 -16.18
N ALA A 78 4.66 -1.43 -17.02
CA ALA A 78 4.44 -0.41 -18.03
C ALA A 78 3.86 0.90 -17.46
N VAL A 79 3.39 0.88 -16.21
CA VAL A 79 2.83 2.05 -15.52
C VAL A 79 3.62 2.38 -14.26
N PRO A 80 3.56 3.63 -13.75
CA PRO A 80 4.22 4.00 -12.51
C PRO A 80 3.79 3.13 -11.31
N ARG A 81 4.76 2.86 -10.43
CA ARG A 81 4.56 2.25 -9.12
C ARG A 81 4.95 3.27 -8.07
N VAL A 82 4.02 3.58 -7.16
CA VAL A 82 4.16 4.69 -6.21
C VAL A 82 3.96 4.18 -4.80
N VAL A 83 4.88 4.54 -3.91
CA VAL A 83 4.74 4.29 -2.47
C VAL A 83 4.24 5.58 -1.81
N VAL A 84 3.16 5.46 -1.04
CA VAL A 84 2.55 6.57 -0.29
C VAL A 84 2.72 6.25 1.19
N GLY A 85 3.35 7.14 1.95
CA GLY A 85 3.51 6.95 3.39
C GLY A 85 2.78 8.02 4.19
N SER A 86 2.20 7.62 5.33
CA SER A 86 1.68 8.53 6.36
C SER A 86 2.55 8.41 7.62
N ASP A 87 2.90 9.53 8.26
CA ASP A 87 3.67 9.55 9.53
C ASP A 87 4.88 8.57 9.53
N ALA A 88 4.90 7.57 10.41
CA ALA A 88 5.94 6.55 10.50
C ALA A 88 6.07 5.72 9.22
N GLY A 89 4.99 5.51 8.48
CA GLY A 89 5.00 4.86 7.17
C GLY A 89 5.76 5.68 6.11
N ALA A 90 5.73 7.01 6.19
CA ALA A 90 6.55 7.86 5.31
C ALA A 90 8.04 7.76 5.64
N ALA A 91 8.39 7.74 6.92
CA ALA A 91 9.78 7.53 7.35
C ALA A 91 10.29 6.14 6.93
N PHE A 92 9.45 5.11 7.04
CA PHE A 92 9.77 3.75 6.60
C PHE A 92 9.96 3.67 5.08
N ALA A 93 9.10 4.31 4.30
CA ALA A 93 9.25 4.41 2.84
C ALA A 93 10.59 5.05 2.43
N ALA A 94 10.96 6.15 3.09
CA ALA A 94 12.23 6.83 2.85
C ALA A 94 13.43 5.96 3.23
N HIS A 95 13.34 5.21 4.35
CA HIS A 95 14.37 4.27 4.75
C HIS A 95 14.59 3.17 3.71
N LEU A 96 13.52 2.53 3.23
CA LEU A 96 13.61 1.51 2.18
C LEU A 96 14.20 2.07 0.88
N GLY A 97 13.74 3.26 0.45
CA GLY A 97 14.27 3.91 -0.75
C GLY A 97 15.76 4.25 -0.67
N ALA A 98 16.27 4.51 0.54
CA ALA A 98 17.70 4.74 0.78
C ALA A 98 18.52 3.44 0.90
N ALA A 99 17.91 2.34 1.34
CA ALA A 99 18.57 1.06 1.57
C ALA A 99 18.75 0.21 0.29
N GLY A 100 17.92 0.44 -0.74
CA GLY A 100 17.88 -0.38 -1.96
C GLY A 100 17.13 -1.69 -1.78
#